data_AF-A0A453T1I3-F1
#
_entry.id   AF-A0A453T1I3-F1
#
_cell.length_a   1.000
_cell.length_b   1.000
_cell.length_c   1.000
_cell.angle_alpha   90.00
_cell.angle_beta   90.00
_cell.angle_gamma   90.00
#
_symmetry.space_group_name_H-M   'P 1'
#
loop_
_entity.id
_entity.type
_entity.pdbx_description
1 polymer ?
#
loop_
_entity_poly.entity_id
_entity_poly.type
_entity_poly.pdbx_seq_one_letter_code
_entity_poly.pdbx_strand_id
1 'polypeptide(L)'
;LTGVGNDPREDRYFSIPKQAKTYDPDGEYVAYWLPELRSLAKERRNFPGASYIKQVVPLKFDGGHQRKDQQFNRQTRPKNIYRRQK
;
A
#
# COMPACT_ATOMS: atom_id res chain seq x y z
N LEU A 1 -20.15 3.42 -5.49
CA LEU A 1 -21.44 4.05 -5.84
C LEU A 1 -21.34 4.47 -7.30
N THR A 2 -22.06 3.81 -8.20
CA THR A 2 -22.12 4.15 -9.63
C THR A 2 -22.83 5.49 -9.76
N GLY A 3 -22.23 6.45 -10.47
CA GLY A 3 -22.65 7.86 -10.53
C GLY A 3 -24.00 8.14 -11.21
N VAL A 4 -24.97 7.23 -11.11
CA VAL A 4 -26.32 7.31 -11.72
C VAL A 4 -27.34 8.00 -10.81
N GLY A 5 -26.89 8.74 -9.79
CA GLY A 5 -27.76 9.47 -8.87
C GLY A 5 -27.90 10.94 -9.29
N ASN A 6 -29.00 11.58 -8.88
CA ASN A 6 -29.38 12.97 -9.17
C ASN A 6 -28.46 14.06 -8.53
N ASP A 7 -27.22 13.71 -8.20
CA ASP A 7 -26.20 14.61 -7.66
C ASP A 7 -25.24 14.95 -8.82
N PRO A 8 -25.23 16.20 -9.32
CA PRO A 8 -24.46 16.61 -10.51
C PRO A 8 -22.94 16.60 -10.31
N ARG A 9 -22.47 16.15 -9.13
CA ARG A 9 -21.05 15.95 -8.86
C ARG A 9 -20.58 14.66 -9.53
N GLU A 10 -20.27 14.75 -10.82
CA GLU A 10 -19.82 13.60 -11.62
C GLU A 10 -18.43 13.06 -11.20
N ASP A 11 -17.62 13.86 -10.51
CA ASP A 11 -16.26 13.51 -10.12
C ASP A 11 -16.12 12.91 -8.70
N ARG A 12 -17.00 11.98 -8.33
CA ARG A 12 -16.88 11.25 -7.05
C ARG A 12 -15.79 10.17 -7.12
N TYR A 13 -14.54 10.59 -7.09
CA TYR A 13 -13.40 9.69 -6.93
C TYR A 13 -12.96 9.58 -5.47
N PHE A 14 -12.73 8.36 -5.01
CA PHE A 14 -12.14 8.09 -3.70
C PHE A 14 -10.68 7.67 -3.86
N SER A 15 -9.76 8.51 -3.39
CA SER A 15 -8.34 8.16 -3.30
C SER A 15 -8.14 7.16 -2.15
N ILE A 16 -7.70 5.95 -2.48
CA ILE A 16 -7.48 4.88 -1.51
C ILE A 16 -6.42 5.27 -0.45
N PRO A 17 -5.26 5.87 -0.81
CA PRO A 17 -4.29 6.40 0.15
C PRO A 17 -4.86 7.43 1.12
N LYS A 18 -5.66 8.38 0.62
CA LYS A 18 -6.27 9.39 1.49
C LYS A 18 -7.25 8.76 2.46
N GLN A 19 -8.09 7.84 1.98
CA GLN A 19 -9.07 7.14 2.81
C GLN A 19 -8.39 6.29 3.90
N ALA A 20 -7.36 5.52 3.54
CA ALA A 20 -6.59 4.71 4.49
C ALA A 20 -5.96 5.59 5.59
N LYS A 21 -5.33 6.71 5.21
CA LYS A 21 -4.74 7.63 6.20
C LYS A 21 -5.77 8.28 7.12
N THR A 22 -6.95 8.63 6.61
CA THR A 22 -7.99 9.30 7.38
C THR A 22 -8.75 8.35 8.30
N TYR A 23 -9.07 7.14 7.83
CA TYR A 23 -9.99 6.24 8.53
C TYR A 23 -9.33 5.00 9.15
N ASP A 24 -8.14 4.62 8.70
CA ASP A 24 -7.39 3.48 9.24
C ASP A 24 -5.87 3.77 9.30
N PRO A 25 -5.42 4.79 10.06
CA PRO A 25 -4.02 5.21 10.06
C PRO A 25 -3.05 4.10 10.50
N ASP A 26 -3.50 3.18 11.36
CA ASP A 26 -2.72 2.07 11.90
C ASP A 26 -2.88 0.75 11.11
N GLY A 27 -3.80 0.71 10.14
CA GLY A 27 -4.10 -0.49 9.38
C GLY A 27 -4.73 -1.61 10.21
N GLU A 28 -5.36 -1.28 11.35
CA GLU A 28 -5.96 -2.25 12.27
C GLU A 28 -7.21 -2.87 11.65
N TYR A 29 -8.00 -2.09 10.92
CA TYR A 29 -9.19 -2.61 10.24
C TYR A 29 -8.79 -3.60 9.15
N VAL A 30 -7.81 -3.24 8.32
CA VAL A 30 -7.31 -4.13 7.27
C VAL A 30 -6.70 -5.41 7.85
N ALA A 31 -5.90 -5.30 8.91
CA ALA A 31 -5.25 -6.46 9.55
C ALA A 31 -6.23 -7.33 10.36
N TYR A 32 -7.36 -6.78 10.80
CA TYR A 32 -8.43 -7.56 11.39
C TYR A 32 -8.98 -8.58 10.37
N TRP A 33 -9.29 -8.11 9.15
CA TRP A 33 -9.86 -8.93 8.07
C TRP A 33 -8.84 -9.75 7.28
N LEU A 34 -7.59 -9.29 7.20
CA LEU A 34 -6.49 -9.97 6.52
C LEU A 34 -5.39 -10.33 7.55
N PRO A 35 -5.48 -11.50 8.20
CA PRO A 35 -4.59 -11.86 9.30
C PRO A 35 -3.11 -11.89 8.93
N GLU A 36 -2.78 -12.18 7.67
CA GLU A 36 -1.40 -12.18 7.15
C GLU A 36 -0.70 -10.81 7.30
N LEU A 37 -1.47 -9.73 7.26
CA LEU A 37 -0.96 -8.36 7.39
C LEU A 37 -0.69 -7.97 8.86
N ARG A 38 -1.17 -8.72 9.85
CA ARG A 38 -0.88 -8.45 11.28
C ARG A 38 0.62 -8.52 11.59
N SER A 39 1.34 -9.37 10.86
CA SER A 39 2.79 -9.55 10.96
C SER A 39 3.59 -8.33 10.48
N LEU A 40 2.96 -7.45 9.69
CA LEU A 40 3.60 -6.25 9.16
C LEU A 40 3.51 -5.10 10.17
N ALA A 41 4.50 -4.21 10.10
CA ALA A 41 4.48 -2.93 10.80
C ALA A 41 3.26 -2.12 10.39
N LYS A 42 2.69 -1.36 11.33
CA LYS A 42 1.42 -0.62 11.16
C LYS A 42 1.41 0.25 9.92
N GLU A 43 2.51 0.97 9.68
CA GLU A 43 2.67 1.86 8.53
C GLU A 43 2.65 1.14 7.16
N ARG A 44 2.86 -0.19 7.14
CA ARG A 44 2.88 -1.00 5.92
C ARG A 44 1.61 -1.81 5.68
N ARG A 45 0.69 -1.87 6.64
CA ARG A 45 -0.52 -2.71 6.54
C ARG A 45 -1.47 -2.23 5.44
N ASN A 46 -1.61 -0.92 5.27
CA ASN A 46 -2.45 -0.33 4.22
C ASN A 46 -1.82 -0.43 2.83
N PHE A 47 -0.48 -0.44 2.76
CA PHE A 47 0.30 -0.50 1.51
C PHE A 47 1.41 -1.54 1.61
N PRO A 48 1.07 -2.84 1.62
CA PRO A 48 2.05 -3.92 1.85
C PRO A 48 3.01 -4.13 0.66
N GLY A 49 2.69 -3.60 -0.52
CA GLY A 49 3.48 -3.78 -1.73
C GLY A 49 3.62 -5.26 -2.09
N ALA A 50 4.83 -5.70 -2.43
CA ALA A 50 5.11 -7.09 -2.80
C ALA A 50 5.04 -8.09 -1.63
N SER A 51 4.85 -7.64 -0.38
CA SER A 51 4.62 -8.55 0.75
C SER A 51 3.20 -9.14 0.78
N TYR A 52 2.33 -8.64 -0.09
CA TYR A 52 0.99 -9.17 -0.31
C TYR A 52 0.73 -9.37 -1.82
N ILE A 53 -0.52 -9.60 -2.20
CA ILE A 53 -0.93 -9.84 -3.59
C ILE A 53 -0.57 -8.64 -4.47
N LYS A 54 -0.08 -8.94 -5.68
CA LYS A 54 0.24 -7.93 -6.69
C LYS A 54 -1.04 -7.18 -7.10
N GLN A 55 -0.97 -5.85 -7.06
CA GLN A 55 -2.03 -4.97 -7.53
C GLN A 55 -2.43 -5.31 -8.97
N VAL A 56 -3.70 -5.66 -9.18
CA VAL A 56 -4.23 -6.09 -10.48
C VAL A 56 -4.43 -4.91 -11.42
N VAL A 57 -4.89 -3.77 -10.89
CA VAL A 57 -5.18 -2.56 -11.67
C VAL A 57 -4.53 -1.35 -11.01
N PRO A 58 -3.80 -0.50 -11.77
CA PRO A 58 -3.19 0.71 -11.23
C PRO A 58 -4.24 1.71 -10.71
N LEU A 59 -3.87 2.50 -9.69
CA LEU A 59 -4.74 3.57 -9.18
C LEU A 59 -4.82 4.71 -10.21
N LYS A 60 -6.03 5.25 -10.40
CA LYS A 60 -6.31 6.29 -11.41
C LYS A 60 -5.60 7.61 -11.13
N PHE A 61 -5.48 8.03 -9.86
CA PHE A 61 -4.96 9.36 -9.50
C PHE A 61 -3.77 9.37 -8.52
N ASP A 62 -3.32 8.21 -8.03
CA ASP A 62 -2.34 8.12 -6.92
C ASP A 62 -0.94 7.58 -7.32
N GLY A 63 -0.57 7.68 -8.60
CA GLY A 63 0.73 7.19 -9.12
C GLY A 63 1.98 7.86 -8.50
N GLY A 64 1.83 8.91 -7.69
CA GLY A 64 2.92 9.69 -7.10
C GLY A 64 3.49 9.18 -5.77
N HIS A 65 2.73 8.41 -4.98
CA HIS A 65 3.19 7.96 -3.65
C HIS A 65 3.94 6.63 -3.63
N GLN A 66 3.82 5.81 -4.69
CA GLN A 66 4.56 4.54 -4.81
C GLN A 66 6.10 4.72 -4.90
N ARG A 67 6.59 5.94 -5.16
CA ARG A 67 8.04 6.23 -5.27
C ARG A 67 8.76 6.19 -3.92
N LYS A 68 8.07 6.41 -2.79
CA LYS A 68 8.70 6.36 -1.45
C LYS A 68 8.83 4.93 -0.93
N ASP A 69 7.85 4.08 -1.19
CA ASP A 69 7.89 2.65 -0.80
C ASP A 69 8.99 1.89 -1.56
N GLN A 70 9.32 2.31 -2.78
CA GLN A 70 10.46 1.78 -3.53
C GLN A 70 11.83 2.18 -2.95
N GLN A 71 11.93 3.28 -2.18
CA GLN A 71 13.20 3.69 -1.59
C GLN A 71 13.52 2.92 -0.31
N PHE A 72 12.51 2.63 0.52
CA PHE A 72 12.72 1.84 1.75
C PHE A 72 13.12 0.38 1.45
N ASN A 73 12.66 -0.16 0.31
CA ASN A 73 12.97 -1.53 -0.11
C ASN A 73 14.38 -1.70 -0.73
N ARG A 74 15.18 -0.63 -0.86
CA ARG A 74 16.59 -0.70 -1.31
C ARG A 74 17.58 -0.90 -0.17
N GLN A 75 17.16 -0.70 1.09
CA GLN A 75 18.05 -0.76 2.25
C GLN A 75 18.18 -2.17 2.84
N THR A 76 17.32 -3.12 2.47
CA THR A 76 17.34 -4.52 2.97
C THR A 76 17.86 -5.51 1.93
N ARG A 77 18.84 -5.12 1.10
CA ARG A 77 19.67 -6.11 0.39
C ARG A 77 20.96 -6.33 1.19
N PRO A 78 21.08 -7.42 1.96
CA PRO A 78 22.39 -7.75 2.53
C PRO A 78 23.36 -7.96 1.36
N LYS A 79 24.48 -7.22 1.36
CA LYS A 79 25.59 -7.51 0.46
C LYS A 79 26.11 -8.88 0.87
N ASN A 80 25.88 -9.90 0.05
CA ASN A 80 26.43 -11.24 0.26
C ASN A 80 27.96 -11.15 0.31
N ILE A 81 28.50 -11.23 1.53
CA ILE A 81 29.92 -11.41 1.81
C ILE A 81 30.22 -12.89 1.58
N TYR A 82 30.50 -13.27 0.33
CA TYR A 82 31.25 -14.50 0.10
C TYR A 82 32.72 -14.21 0.37
N ARG A 83 33.11 -14.48 1.62
CA ARG A 83 34.50 -14.59 2.08
C ARG A 83 35.15 -15.73 1.32
N ARG A 84 35.85 -15.41 0.21
CA ARG A 84 36.66 -16.38 -0.52
C ARG A 84 37.93 -16.63 0.31
N GLN A 85 37.99 -17.78 0.97
CA GLN A 85 39.23 -18.33 1.52
C GLN A 85 40.01 -18.97 0.37
N LYS A 86 41.19 -18.45 0.07
CA LYS A 86 42.40 -19.21 -0.28
C LYS A 86 43.60 -18.28 -0.17
#